data_AF-A0AAU5TTR6-F1
#
_entry.id   AF-A0AAU5TTR6-F1
#
_cell.length_a   1.000
_cell.length_b   1.000
_cell.length_c   1.000
_cell.angle_alpha   90.00
_cell.angle_beta   90.00
_cell.angle_gamma   90.00
#
_symmetry.space_group_name_H-M   'P 1'
#
loop_
_entity.id
_entity.type
_entity.pdbx_description
1 polymer ?
#
loop_
_entity_poly.entity_id
_entity_poly.type
_entity_poly.pdbx_seq_one_letter_code
_entity_poly.pdbx_strand_id
1 'polypeptide(L)'
;MTPARTSPPTDAPQLGLRERKKIKTRTAIRDATYALIEEQGYDATTIEQIADRAEVSPSTVFRYFPTKEDIVLTDEHDALILEELKARPKDEPWADSVRHIMHKAVRLGHDREPEITRIRAHLMVQVPAVRARMMESMSVASHMLAEGIAERTGREVDSLEVRVYTMSVVAGLAEISRYWAENDFRDDLADLLDRAMDVLEHGLRTKNT
;
A
#
# COMPACT_ATOMS: atom_id res chain seq x y z
N MET A 1 6.90 -54.62 -20.48
CA MET A 1 6.90 -53.54 -19.47
C MET A 1 7.10 -52.22 -20.21
N THR A 2 6.02 -51.48 -20.39
CA THR A 2 6.01 -50.19 -21.10
C THR A 2 6.22 -49.08 -20.07
N PRO A 3 7.24 -48.22 -20.15
CA PRO A 3 7.34 -47.10 -19.23
C PRO A 3 6.32 -46.03 -19.61
N ALA A 4 5.48 -45.68 -18.64
CA ALA A 4 4.51 -44.60 -18.73
C ALA A 4 5.23 -43.26 -18.91
N ARG A 5 4.74 -42.46 -19.86
CA ARG A 5 5.12 -41.05 -20.00
C ARG A 5 4.46 -40.27 -18.88
N THR A 6 5.26 -39.69 -17.98
CA THR A 6 4.82 -38.69 -17.03
C THR A 6 4.70 -37.35 -17.74
N SER A 7 3.46 -36.84 -17.89
CA SER A 7 3.21 -35.45 -18.23
C SER A 7 3.55 -34.55 -17.03
N PRO A 8 4.15 -33.37 -17.22
CA PRO A 8 4.34 -32.41 -16.14
C PRO A 8 3.00 -31.74 -15.77
N PRO A 9 2.81 -31.35 -14.49
CA PRO A 9 1.62 -30.61 -14.08
C PRO A 9 1.70 -29.16 -14.56
N THR A 10 0.78 -28.76 -15.43
CA THR A 10 0.51 -27.36 -15.79
C THR A 10 -0.83 -26.97 -15.16
N ASP A 11 -0.83 -25.98 -14.27
CA ASP A 11 -1.73 -24.81 -14.32
C ASP A 11 -1.68 -24.05 -12.98
N ALA A 12 -0.76 -23.09 -12.89
CA ALA A 12 -1.08 -21.86 -12.18
C ALA A 12 -2.06 -21.08 -13.09
N PRO A 13 -3.20 -20.58 -12.59
CA PRO A 13 -4.19 -19.93 -13.43
C PRO A 13 -3.58 -18.71 -14.13
N GLN A 14 -3.37 -18.81 -15.45
CA GLN A 14 -2.93 -17.69 -16.27
C GLN A 14 -4.05 -16.65 -16.32
N LEU A 15 -3.84 -15.48 -15.68
CA LEU A 15 -4.74 -14.32 -15.71
C LEU A 15 -5.37 -14.13 -17.09
N GLY A 16 -6.70 -13.98 -17.16
CA GLY A 16 -7.42 -13.85 -18.41
C GLY A 16 -6.95 -12.63 -19.23
N LEU A 17 -7.08 -12.66 -20.56
CA LEU A 17 -6.63 -11.56 -21.44
C LEU A 17 -7.22 -10.20 -21.02
N ARG A 18 -8.47 -10.19 -20.51
CA ARG A 18 -9.14 -8.99 -20.00
C ARG A 18 -8.46 -8.43 -18.75
N GLU A 19 -8.10 -9.28 -17.79
CA GLU A 19 -7.39 -8.85 -16.57
C GLU A 19 -5.99 -8.35 -16.89
N ARG A 20 -5.27 -9.03 -17.78
CA ARG A 20 -3.95 -8.57 -18.22
C ARG A 20 -4.03 -7.20 -18.90
N LYS A 21 -5.04 -6.96 -19.74
CA LYS A 21 -5.28 -5.63 -20.34
C LYS A 21 -5.63 -4.59 -19.27
N LYS A 22 -6.46 -4.96 -18.28
CA LYS A 22 -6.84 -4.10 -17.15
C LYS A 22 -5.61 -3.63 -16.37
N ILE A 23 -4.73 -4.56 -15.98
CA ILE A 23 -3.50 -4.27 -15.24
C ILE A 23 -2.59 -3.39 -16.08
N LYS A 24 -2.31 -3.76 -17.34
CA LYS A 24 -1.45 -2.96 -18.24
C LYS A 24 -1.92 -1.51 -18.39
N THR A 25 -3.22 -1.29 -18.57
CA THR A 25 -3.75 0.07 -18.66
C THR A 25 -3.61 0.84 -17.35
N ARG A 26 -3.84 0.18 -16.21
CA ARG A 26 -3.68 0.80 -14.89
C ARG A 26 -2.23 1.21 -14.64
N THR A 27 -1.28 0.34 -14.95
CA THR A 27 0.16 0.61 -14.84
C THR A 27 0.58 1.76 -15.77
N ALA A 28 0.15 1.75 -17.04
CA ALA A 28 0.48 2.83 -17.99
C ALA A 28 0.01 4.22 -17.52
N ILE A 29 -1.21 4.32 -16.95
CA ILE A 29 -1.73 5.56 -16.37
C ILE A 29 -0.87 6.01 -15.18
N ARG A 30 -0.49 5.06 -14.32
CA ARG A 30 0.33 5.32 -13.12
C ARG A 30 1.72 5.84 -13.51
N ASP A 31 2.39 5.15 -14.42
CA ASP A 31 3.73 5.49 -14.89
C ASP A 31 3.73 6.87 -15.56
N ALA A 32 2.74 7.15 -16.41
CA ALA A 32 2.55 8.47 -17.02
C ALA A 32 2.35 9.57 -15.97
N THR A 33 1.60 9.28 -14.91
CA THR A 33 1.33 10.22 -13.82
C THR A 33 2.59 10.56 -13.05
N TYR A 34 3.39 9.56 -12.64
CA TYR A 34 4.64 9.82 -11.92
C TYR A 34 5.67 10.54 -12.78
N ALA A 35 5.81 10.17 -14.06
CA ALA A 35 6.70 10.87 -14.98
C ALA A 35 6.31 12.36 -15.12
N LEU A 36 5.03 12.67 -15.28
CA LEU A 36 4.56 14.07 -15.34
C LEU A 36 4.77 14.82 -14.02
N ILE A 37 4.50 14.17 -12.87
CA ILE A 37 4.73 14.79 -11.57
C ILE A 37 6.22 15.11 -11.38
N GLU A 38 7.12 14.24 -11.83
CA GLU A 38 8.56 14.48 -11.78
C GLU A 38 8.99 15.61 -12.73
N GLU A 39 8.42 15.67 -13.94
CA GLU A 39 8.78 16.67 -14.96
C GLU A 39 8.29 18.10 -14.62
N GLN A 40 7.07 18.23 -14.08
CA GLN A 40 6.39 19.53 -13.98
C GLN A 40 5.67 19.76 -12.64
N GLY A 41 5.72 18.79 -11.72
CA GLY A 41 5.05 18.88 -10.41
C GLY A 41 3.59 18.40 -10.44
N TYR A 42 3.05 18.14 -9.24
CA TYR A 42 1.71 17.59 -9.08
C TYR A 42 0.61 18.55 -9.54
N ASP A 43 0.67 19.82 -9.15
CA ASP A 43 -0.40 20.78 -9.44
C ASP A 43 -0.49 21.10 -10.94
N ALA A 44 0.63 21.13 -11.65
CA ALA A 44 0.67 21.35 -13.09
C ALA A 44 0.21 20.12 -13.90
N THR A 45 0.16 18.94 -13.30
CA THR A 45 -0.20 17.69 -13.97
C THR A 45 -1.71 17.50 -14.03
N THR A 46 -2.26 17.46 -15.25
CA THR A 46 -3.70 17.26 -15.50
C THR A 46 -4.05 15.84 -15.95
N ILE A 47 -5.32 15.46 -15.80
CA ILE A 47 -5.82 14.15 -16.24
C ILE A 47 -5.71 14.02 -17.77
N GLU A 48 -5.87 15.11 -18.51
CA GLU A 48 -5.73 15.12 -19.97
C GLU A 48 -4.30 14.81 -20.39
N GLN A 49 -3.29 15.40 -19.72
CA GLN A 49 -1.88 15.11 -19.99
C GLN A 49 -1.54 13.66 -19.63
N ILE A 50 -2.04 13.17 -18.50
CA ILE A 50 -1.87 11.77 -18.08
C ILE A 50 -2.46 10.83 -19.14
N ALA A 51 -3.68 11.12 -19.60
CA ALA A 51 -4.38 10.31 -20.58
C ALA A 51 -3.63 10.27 -21.92
N ASP A 52 -3.17 11.43 -22.40
CA ASP A 52 -2.38 11.56 -23.63
C ASP A 52 -1.09 10.73 -23.54
N ARG A 53 -0.31 10.91 -22.47
CA ARG A 53 0.95 10.17 -22.26
C ARG A 53 0.76 8.67 -22.05
N ALA A 54 -0.35 8.25 -21.44
CA ALA A 54 -0.69 6.84 -21.27
C ALA A 54 -1.40 6.22 -22.50
N GLU A 55 -1.57 6.99 -23.58
CA GLU A 55 -2.26 6.59 -24.81
C GLU A 55 -3.70 6.07 -24.56
N VAL A 56 -4.44 6.75 -23.69
CA VAL A 56 -5.84 6.44 -23.36
C VAL A 56 -6.72 7.69 -23.38
N SER A 57 -8.04 7.52 -23.31
CA SER A 57 -8.95 8.65 -23.14
C SER A 57 -8.98 9.14 -21.68
N PRO A 58 -9.26 10.42 -21.40
CA PRO A 58 -9.51 10.92 -20.04
C PRO A 58 -10.62 10.13 -19.33
N SER A 59 -11.68 9.75 -20.05
CA SER A 59 -12.74 8.87 -19.54
C SER A 59 -12.24 7.48 -19.13
N THR A 60 -11.18 6.98 -19.76
CA THR A 60 -10.52 5.73 -19.36
C THR A 60 -9.72 5.94 -18.09
N VAL A 61 -9.03 7.07 -17.92
CA VAL A 61 -8.37 7.40 -16.65
C VAL A 61 -9.38 7.43 -15.51
N PHE A 62 -10.45 8.21 -15.63
CA PHE A 62 -11.51 8.30 -14.61
C PHE A 62 -12.19 6.96 -14.30
N ARG A 63 -12.30 6.08 -15.29
CA ARG A 63 -12.83 4.72 -15.08
C ARG A 63 -11.94 3.87 -14.17
N TYR A 64 -10.62 4.07 -14.20
CA TYR A 64 -9.66 3.35 -13.37
C TYR A 64 -9.36 4.07 -12.04
N PHE A 65 -9.38 5.39 -12.05
CA PHE A 65 -9.00 6.25 -10.94
C PHE A 65 -9.97 7.44 -10.89
N PRO A 66 -10.93 7.42 -9.97
CA PRO A 66 -11.93 8.49 -9.87
C PRO A 66 -11.32 9.89 -9.70
N THR A 67 -10.19 10.00 -8.99
CA THR A 67 -9.45 11.26 -8.84
C THR A 67 -7.96 11.13 -9.18
N LYS A 68 -7.26 12.26 -9.31
CA LYS A 68 -5.80 12.27 -9.51
C LYS A 68 -5.07 11.72 -8.28
N GLU A 69 -5.60 12.01 -7.09
CA GLU A 69 -5.10 11.49 -5.81
C GLU A 69 -5.16 9.96 -5.77
N ASP A 70 -6.23 9.35 -6.34
CA ASP A 70 -6.33 7.88 -6.43
C ASP A 70 -5.20 7.25 -7.24
N ILE A 71 -4.70 7.93 -8.28
CA ILE A 71 -3.58 7.43 -9.09
C ILE A 71 -2.31 7.39 -8.24
N VAL A 72 -2.08 8.43 -7.45
CA VAL A 72 -0.92 8.52 -6.55
C VAL A 72 -1.03 7.53 -5.40
N LEU A 73 -2.20 7.41 -4.78
CA LEU A 73 -2.38 6.65 -3.54
C LEU A 73 -2.63 5.16 -3.75
N THR A 74 -3.03 4.72 -4.94
CA THR A 74 -3.24 3.28 -5.19
C THR A 74 -1.91 2.54 -5.06
N ASP A 75 -1.81 1.67 -4.07
CA ASP A 75 -0.80 0.62 -4.05
C ASP A 75 -1.35 -0.63 -4.78
N GLU A 76 -0.59 -1.20 -5.70
CA GLU A 76 -0.97 -2.46 -6.36
C GLU A 76 -0.69 -3.69 -5.48
N HIS A 77 -0.06 -3.49 -4.31
CA HIS A 77 0.36 -4.55 -3.43
C HIS A 77 -0.63 -4.88 -2.32
N ASP A 78 -1.72 -4.12 -2.14
CA ASP A 78 -2.73 -4.38 -1.09
C ASP A 78 -3.22 -5.83 -1.07
N ALA A 79 -3.54 -6.38 -2.25
CA ALA A 79 -3.97 -7.78 -2.37
C ALA A 79 -2.87 -8.77 -1.98
N LEU A 80 -1.61 -8.49 -2.32
CA LEU A 80 -0.47 -9.33 -1.95
C LEU A 80 -0.20 -9.28 -0.45
N ILE A 81 -0.33 -8.11 0.17
CA ILE A 81 -0.17 -7.92 1.62
C ILE A 81 -1.30 -8.65 2.38
N LEU A 82 -2.53 -8.58 1.89
CA LEU A 82 -3.65 -9.30 2.48
C LEU A 82 -3.50 -10.83 2.36
N GLU A 83 -3.08 -11.33 1.20
CA GLU A 83 -2.77 -12.76 1.01
C GLU A 83 -1.64 -13.21 1.95
N GLU A 84 -0.59 -12.40 2.11
CA GLU A 84 0.50 -12.69 3.04
C GLU A 84 0.00 -12.78 4.48
N LEU A 85 -0.85 -11.84 4.89
CA LEU A 85 -1.44 -11.82 6.23
C LEU A 85 -2.24 -13.10 6.50
N LYS A 86 -3.05 -13.54 5.53
CA LYS A 86 -3.81 -14.79 5.61
C LYS A 86 -2.91 -16.02 5.68
N ALA A 87 -1.74 -15.98 5.01
CA ALA A 87 -0.77 -17.06 5.00
C ALA A 87 0.06 -17.16 6.30
N ARG A 88 0.00 -16.16 7.21
CA ARG A 88 0.74 -16.21 8.49
C ARG A 88 0.28 -17.39 9.36
N PRO A 89 1.19 -18.04 10.11
CA PRO A 89 0.82 -19.14 11.02
C PRO A 89 -0.27 -18.72 12.00
N LYS A 90 -1.30 -19.55 12.22
CA LYS A 90 -2.46 -19.18 13.06
C LYS A 90 -2.09 -18.91 14.52
N ASP A 91 -1.11 -19.63 15.04
CA ASP A 91 -0.68 -19.54 16.44
C ASP A 91 0.39 -18.46 16.68
N GLU A 92 0.76 -17.71 15.65
CA GLU A 92 1.69 -16.59 15.79
C GLU A 92 1.04 -15.39 16.50
N PRO A 93 1.74 -14.73 17.44
CA PRO A 93 1.28 -13.48 18.02
C PRO A 93 0.94 -12.44 16.95
N TRP A 94 -0.24 -11.83 17.07
CA TRP A 94 -0.73 -10.91 16.05
C TRP A 94 0.20 -9.72 15.78
N ALA A 95 0.87 -9.20 16.82
CA ALA A 95 1.86 -8.12 16.66
C ALA A 95 3.02 -8.53 15.74
N ASP A 96 3.49 -9.78 15.82
CA ASP A 96 4.55 -10.30 14.96
C ASP A 96 4.07 -10.41 13.51
N SER A 97 2.84 -10.91 13.31
CA SER A 97 2.20 -10.94 11.99
C SER A 97 2.12 -9.54 11.39
N VAL A 98 1.63 -8.54 12.14
CA VAL A 98 1.53 -7.14 11.70
C VAL A 98 2.90 -6.55 11.40
N ARG A 99 3.89 -6.74 12.27
CA ARG A 99 5.26 -6.27 12.03
C ARG A 99 5.82 -6.83 10.73
N HIS A 100 5.61 -8.13 10.47
CA HIS A 100 6.04 -8.79 9.23
C HIS A 100 5.37 -8.20 7.98
N ILE A 101 4.03 -8.07 7.96
CA ILE A 101 3.34 -7.49 6.80
C ILE A 101 3.71 -6.02 6.58
N MET A 102 3.92 -5.23 7.63
CA MET A 102 4.36 -3.84 7.48
C MET A 102 5.76 -3.74 6.90
N HIS A 103 6.72 -4.53 7.39
CA HIS A 103 8.06 -4.60 6.79
C HIS A 103 8.00 -5.03 5.33
N LYS A 104 7.13 -5.99 4.99
CA LYS A 104 6.95 -6.43 3.60
C LYS A 104 6.35 -5.33 2.73
N ALA A 105 5.36 -4.58 3.22
CA ALA A 105 4.76 -3.45 2.50
C ALA A 105 5.80 -2.36 2.22
N VAL A 106 6.59 -1.98 3.23
CA VAL A 106 7.68 -1.00 3.08
C VAL A 106 8.71 -1.46 2.07
N ARG A 107 9.18 -2.71 2.16
CA ARG A 107 10.17 -3.26 1.21
C ARG A 107 9.63 -3.35 -0.22
N LEU A 108 8.40 -3.82 -0.40
CA LEU A 108 7.80 -3.93 -1.74
C LEU A 108 7.71 -2.58 -2.43
N GLY A 109 7.31 -1.53 -1.72
CA GLY A 109 7.30 -0.18 -2.25
C GLY A 109 8.71 0.38 -2.46
N HIS A 110 9.50 0.44 -1.39
CA HIS A 110 10.78 1.14 -1.36
C HIS A 110 11.86 0.48 -2.22
N ASP A 111 12.00 -0.85 -2.16
CA ASP A 111 13.09 -1.54 -2.85
C ASP A 111 12.84 -1.63 -4.36
N ARG A 112 11.56 -1.64 -4.77
CA ARG A 112 11.17 -1.76 -6.19
C ARG A 112 11.01 -0.41 -6.87
N GLU A 113 10.41 0.56 -6.18
CA GLU A 113 10.01 1.85 -6.75
C GLU A 113 10.37 3.02 -5.80
N PRO A 114 11.67 3.19 -5.44
CA PRO A 114 12.09 4.13 -4.40
C PRO A 114 11.71 5.59 -4.67
N GLU A 115 11.82 6.03 -5.93
CA GLU A 115 11.42 7.38 -6.35
C GLU A 115 9.91 7.59 -6.19
N ILE A 116 9.09 6.60 -6.52
CA ILE A 116 7.63 6.69 -6.36
C ILE A 116 7.26 6.76 -4.88
N THR A 117 7.90 5.96 -4.03
CA THR A 117 7.72 6.05 -2.57
C THR A 117 8.06 7.46 -2.06
N ARG A 118 9.16 8.04 -2.55
CA ARG A 118 9.59 9.40 -2.18
C ARG A 118 8.61 10.47 -2.65
N ILE A 119 8.16 10.40 -3.90
CA ILE A 119 7.16 11.31 -4.47
C ILE A 119 5.87 11.25 -3.65
N ARG A 120 5.35 10.04 -3.38
CA ARG A 120 4.14 9.87 -2.55
C ARG A 120 4.28 10.51 -1.17
N ALA A 121 5.38 10.21 -0.48
CA ALA A 121 5.64 10.76 0.85
C ALA A 121 5.73 12.30 0.82
N HIS A 122 6.38 12.87 -0.19
CA HIS A 122 6.43 14.33 -0.37
C HIS A 122 5.04 14.93 -0.64
N LEU A 123 4.22 14.30 -1.49
CA LEU A 123 2.87 14.75 -1.80
C LEU A 123 1.94 14.69 -0.58
N MET A 124 2.11 13.72 0.31
CA MET A 124 1.35 13.65 1.58
C MET A 124 1.61 14.85 2.49
N VAL A 125 2.83 15.39 2.46
CA VAL A 125 3.21 16.61 3.19
C VAL A 125 2.64 17.85 2.48
N GLN A 126 2.95 18.00 1.19
CA GLN A 126 2.72 19.26 0.47
C GLN A 126 1.28 19.46 -0.02
N VAL A 127 0.54 18.38 -0.33
CA VAL A 127 -0.74 18.47 -1.03
C VAL A 127 -1.89 18.06 -0.10
N PRO A 128 -2.72 19.01 0.38
CA PRO A 128 -3.84 18.71 1.29
C PRO A 128 -4.86 17.73 0.70
N ALA A 129 -5.12 17.78 -0.61
CA ALA A 129 -6.06 16.89 -1.27
C ALA A 129 -5.58 15.42 -1.23
N VAL A 130 -4.29 15.18 -1.46
CA VAL A 130 -3.68 13.84 -1.34
C VAL A 130 -3.80 13.33 0.09
N ARG A 131 -3.51 14.18 1.08
CA ARG A 131 -3.66 13.79 2.50
C ARG A 131 -5.11 13.47 2.87
N ALA A 132 -6.08 14.27 2.43
CA ALA A 132 -7.50 14.01 2.68
C ALA A 132 -7.95 12.70 2.06
N ARG A 133 -7.54 12.43 0.81
CA ARG A 133 -7.86 11.16 0.13
C ARG A 133 -7.18 9.97 0.80
N MET A 134 -5.96 10.13 1.29
CA MET A 134 -5.26 9.09 2.05
C MET A 134 -6.05 8.73 3.32
N MET A 135 -6.55 9.71 4.08
CA MET A 135 -7.36 9.43 5.28
C MET A 135 -8.61 8.60 4.97
N GLU A 136 -9.25 8.83 3.82
CA GLU A 136 -10.37 8.02 3.35
C GLU A 136 -9.93 6.59 2.98
N SER A 137 -8.82 6.45 2.25
CA SER A 137 -8.23 5.15 1.91
C SER A 137 -7.82 4.34 3.15
N MET A 138 -7.25 5.00 4.16
CA MET A 138 -6.89 4.41 5.44
C MET A 138 -8.10 3.79 6.17
N SER A 139 -9.29 4.39 6.05
CA SER A 139 -10.52 3.84 6.61
C SER A 139 -10.91 2.50 5.96
N VAL A 140 -10.71 2.38 4.65
CA VAL A 140 -10.95 1.12 3.92
C VAL A 140 -9.92 0.07 4.31
N ALA A 141 -8.64 0.45 4.35
CA ALA A 141 -7.54 -0.43 4.74
C ALA A 141 -7.68 -0.96 6.18
N SER A 142 -8.10 -0.11 7.12
CA SER A 142 -8.29 -0.49 8.51
C SER A 142 -9.43 -1.49 8.69
N HIS A 143 -10.49 -1.40 7.87
CA HIS A 143 -11.59 -2.37 7.88
C HIS A 143 -11.13 -3.73 7.36
N MET A 144 -10.39 -3.78 6.26
CA MET A 144 -9.81 -5.04 5.75
C MET A 144 -8.87 -5.70 6.77
N LEU A 145 -8.05 -4.89 7.47
CA LEU A 145 -7.20 -5.40 8.54
C LEU A 145 -8.02 -5.93 9.73
N ALA A 146 -9.15 -5.27 10.05
CA ALA A 146 -10.03 -5.67 11.14
C ALA A 146 -10.66 -7.04 10.90
N GLU A 147 -11.07 -7.33 9.65
CA GLU A 147 -11.58 -8.64 9.26
C GLU A 147 -10.54 -9.74 9.51
N GLY A 148 -9.28 -9.50 9.10
CA GLY A 148 -8.17 -10.43 9.33
C GLY A 148 -7.85 -10.65 10.81
N ILE A 149 -7.98 -9.61 11.64
CA ILE A 149 -7.84 -9.72 13.10
C ILE A 149 -8.96 -10.56 13.69
N ALA A 150 -10.20 -10.26 13.32
CA ALA A 150 -11.38 -10.94 13.85
C ALA A 150 -11.32 -12.44 13.57
N GLU A 151 -10.99 -12.82 12.32
CA GLU A 151 -10.87 -14.22 11.91
C GLU A 151 -9.82 -14.99 12.73
N ARG A 152 -8.70 -14.35 13.08
CA ARG A 152 -7.60 -15.00 13.80
C ARG A 152 -7.74 -14.98 15.32
N THR A 153 -8.30 -13.90 15.87
CA THR A 153 -8.38 -13.70 17.32
C THR A 153 -9.72 -14.14 17.92
N GLY A 154 -10.72 -14.40 17.09
CA GLY A 154 -12.10 -14.68 17.52
C GLY A 154 -12.82 -13.47 18.13
N ARG A 155 -12.26 -12.26 17.96
CA ARG A 155 -12.90 -11.00 18.41
C ARG A 155 -13.93 -10.54 17.39
N GLU A 156 -14.92 -9.79 17.86
CA GLU A 156 -15.84 -9.06 16.98
C GLU A 156 -15.08 -8.01 16.17
N VAL A 157 -15.28 -8.00 14.85
CA VAL A 157 -14.64 -7.06 13.91
C VAL A 157 -14.86 -5.59 14.29
N ASP A 158 -16.02 -5.32 14.88
CA ASP A 158 -16.44 -3.97 15.28
C ASP A 158 -16.17 -3.64 16.74
N SER A 159 -15.49 -4.52 17.49
CA SER A 159 -15.08 -4.23 18.86
C SER A 159 -14.16 -3.01 18.93
N LEU A 160 -14.24 -2.27 20.03
CA LEU A 160 -13.44 -1.06 20.25
C LEU A 160 -11.95 -1.36 20.12
N GLU A 161 -11.51 -2.48 20.70
CA GLU A 161 -10.10 -2.91 20.71
C GLU A 161 -9.58 -3.16 19.30
N VAL A 162 -10.35 -3.86 18.45
CA VAL A 162 -9.98 -4.13 17.06
C VAL A 162 -9.91 -2.83 16.28
N ARG A 163 -10.93 -1.97 16.39
CA ARG A 163 -10.99 -0.69 15.69
C ARG A 163 -9.85 0.25 16.08
N VAL A 164 -9.54 0.37 17.37
CA VAL A 164 -8.43 1.20 17.86
C VAL A 164 -7.10 0.66 17.34
N TYR A 165 -6.89 -0.65 17.42
CA TYR A 165 -5.64 -1.26 16.99
C TYR A 165 -5.41 -1.09 15.49
N THR A 166 -6.40 -1.41 14.63
CA THR A 166 -6.23 -1.30 13.18
C THR A 166 -6.02 0.12 12.72
N MET A 167 -6.79 1.08 13.26
CA MET A 167 -6.60 2.49 12.93
C MET A 167 -5.23 3.00 13.38
N SER A 168 -4.74 2.57 14.54
CA SER A 168 -3.43 2.97 15.05
C SER A 168 -2.29 2.42 14.21
N VAL A 169 -2.41 1.17 13.76
CA VAL A 169 -1.45 0.52 12.85
C VAL A 169 -1.41 1.20 11.48
N VAL A 170 -2.57 1.45 10.87
CA VAL A 170 -2.66 2.13 9.56
C VAL A 170 -2.19 3.59 9.65
N ALA A 171 -2.55 4.30 10.72
CA ALA A 171 -2.06 5.66 10.97
C ALA A 171 -0.54 5.69 11.20
N GLY A 172 0.01 4.69 11.91
CA GLY A 172 1.45 4.56 12.11
C GLY A 172 2.23 4.53 10.79
N LEU A 173 1.79 3.75 9.81
CA LEU A 173 2.41 3.73 8.47
C LEU A 173 2.35 5.08 7.75
N ALA A 174 1.19 5.74 7.78
CA ALA A 174 1.03 7.04 7.16
C ALA A 174 1.97 8.08 7.81
N GLU A 175 2.08 8.05 9.14
CA GLU A 175 2.97 8.93 9.91
C GLU A 175 4.45 8.64 9.68
N ILE A 176 4.86 7.38 9.50
CA ILE A 176 6.24 7.03 9.10
C ILE A 176 6.59 7.72 7.79
N SER A 177 5.73 7.62 6.78
CA SER A 177 5.97 8.20 5.46
C SER A 177 6.06 9.73 5.53
N ARG A 178 5.15 10.35 6.29
CA ARG A 178 5.14 11.81 6.51
C ARG A 178 6.39 12.29 7.24
N TYR A 179 6.74 11.62 8.35
CA TYR A 179 7.94 11.92 9.13
C TYR A 179 9.21 11.79 8.29
N TRP A 180 9.32 10.71 7.51
CA TRP A 180 10.46 10.47 6.62
C TRP A 180 10.62 11.61 5.60
N ALA A 181 9.53 12.08 4.99
CA ALA A 181 9.55 13.21 4.07
C ALA A 181 9.87 14.56 4.75
N GLU A 182 9.36 14.80 5.96
CA GLU A 182 9.63 16.02 6.73
C GLU A 182 11.08 16.11 7.23
N ASN A 183 11.79 14.98 7.26
CA ASN A 183 13.19 14.88 7.71
C ASN A 183 14.15 14.57 6.54
N ASP A 184 13.84 15.07 5.34
CA ASP A 184 14.66 14.97 4.12
C ASP A 184 15.06 13.53 3.73
N PHE A 185 14.23 12.54 4.06
CA PHE A 185 14.46 11.13 3.73
C PHE A 185 15.78 10.55 4.32
N ARG A 186 16.26 11.11 5.43
CA ARG A 186 17.59 10.75 6.01
C ARG A 186 17.59 9.42 6.77
N ASP A 187 16.46 9.07 7.37
CA ASP A 187 16.32 7.84 8.13
C ASP A 187 16.00 6.65 7.21
N ASP A 188 16.34 5.44 7.65
CA ASP A 188 15.90 4.20 7.02
C ASP A 188 14.42 3.91 7.36
N LEU A 189 13.61 3.55 6.36
CA LEU A 189 12.18 3.32 6.55
C LEU A 189 11.88 2.09 7.41
N ALA A 190 12.72 1.05 7.36
CA ALA A 190 12.55 -0.14 8.20
C ALA A 190 12.86 0.19 9.67
N ASP A 191 13.89 0.99 9.93
CA ASP A 191 14.20 1.49 11.28
C ASP A 191 13.08 2.38 11.83
N LEU A 192 12.51 3.27 11.00
CA LEU A 192 11.36 4.09 11.38
C LEU A 192 10.13 3.24 11.71
N LEU A 193 9.91 2.18 10.93
CA LEU A 193 8.83 1.24 11.15
C LEU A 193 8.99 0.48 12.46
N ASP A 194 10.19 -0.02 12.76
CA ASP A 194 10.46 -0.72 14.02
C ASP A 194 10.25 0.21 15.22
N ARG A 195 10.70 1.46 15.14
CA ARG A 195 10.43 2.48 16.16
C ARG A 195 8.94 2.74 16.36
N ALA A 196 8.16 2.82 15.28
CA ALA A 196 6.71 3.06 15.36
C ALA A 196 5.98 1.84 15.95
N MET A 197 6.34 0.62 15.54
CA MET A 197 5.78 -0.61 16.09
C MET A 197 6.09 -0.76 17.57
N ASP A 198 7.29 -0.40 18.01
CA ASP A 198 7.64 -0.42 19.43
C ASP A 198 6.77 0.54 20.25
N VAL A 199 6.43 1.71 19.69
CA VAL A 199 5.47 2.66 20.32
C VAL A 199 4.06 2.07 20.35
N LEU A 200 3.62 1.38 19.29
CA LEU A 200 2.30 0.75 19.26
C LEU A 200 2.17 -0.41 20.26
N GLU A 201 3.24 -1.19 20.45
CA GLU A 201 3.26 -2.34 21.35
C GLU A 201 3.44 -1.95 22.82
N HIS A 202 4.29 -0.95 23.10
CA HIS A 202 4.73 -0.64 24.47
C HIS A 202 4.31 0.75 24.95
N GLY A 203 3.69 1.56 24.09
CA GLY A 203 3.37 2.96 24.37
C GLY A 203 4.60 3.89 24.35
N LEU A 204 4.34 5.18 24.58
CA LEU A 204 5.40 6.18 24.70
C LEU A 204 6.09 6.05 26.07
N ARG A 205 7.34 5.63 26.08
CA ARG A 205 8.17 5.62 27.29
C ARG A 205 8.53 7.05 27.69
N THR A 206 8.44 7.37 28.97
CA THR A 206 8.96 8.65 29.48
C THR A 206 10.45 8.72 29.24
N LYS A 207 10.93 9.80 28.59
CA LYS A 207 12.36 10.10 28.58
C LYS A 207 12.76 10.40 30.01
N ASN A 208 13.43 9.48 30.68
CA ASN A 208 14.09 9.78 31.94
C ASN A 208 15.19 10.80 31.60
N THR A 209 15.00 12.03 32.08
CA THR A 209 15.95 13.14 31.99
C THR A 209 17.24 12.83 32.74
#